data_AF-U1MV26-F1
#
_entry.id   AF-U1MV26-F1
#
_cell.length_a   1.000
_cell.length_b   1.000
_cell.length_c   1.000
_cell.angle_alpha   90.00
_cell.angle_beta   90.00
_cell.angle_gamma   90.00
#
_symmetry.space_group_name_H-M   'P 1'
#
loop_
_entity.id
_entity.type
_entity.pdbx_description
1 polymer ?
#
loop_
_entity_poly.entity_id
_entity_poly.type
_entity_poly.pdbx_seq_one_letter_code
_entity_poly.pdbx_strand_id
1 'polypeptide(L)'
;MAEDPLSEEVIEQATQLTRWARRAAQPAATTYRERRAELVAAHGYTARVRESETNVLVLYPEEWVVDGTVRRDRIDDLDRGVERPLSGDTPDEDWEHVWAHNCDLADTVETSHGPVHGANAQALAEFASNHYAARIERLSSEALHEFVIEYFPRNAWPSADQKAVVEKSVRLTFVTAGEPEPTIGQP
;
A
#
# COMPACT_ATOMS: atom_id res chain seq x y z
N MET A 1 -14.25 28.88 13.35
CA MET A 1 -14.99 28.12 12.33
C MET A 1 -14.68 26.66 12.63
N ALA A 2 -15.68 25.79 12.71
CA ALA A 2 -15.37 24.36 12.79
C ALA A 2 -14.59 24.02 11.52
N GLU A 3 -13.36 23.52 11.67
CA GLU A 3 -12.59 23.02 10.55
C GLU A 3 -13.40 21.88 9.91
N ASP A 4 -13.67 22.00 8.61
CA ASP A 4 -14.32 20.91 7.89
C ASP A 4 -13.46 19.64 8.03
N PRO A 5 -14.09 18.46 8.25
CA PRO A 5 -13.38 17.20 8.28
C PRO A 5 -12.55 17.02 7.00
N LEU A 6 -11.42 16.32 7.10
CA LEU A 6 -10.58 16.02 5.93
C LEU A 6 -11.43 15.44 4.80
N SER A 7 -11.24 15.95 3.58
CA SER A 7 -11.90 15.36 2.42
C SER A 7 -11.36 13.96 2.16
N GLU A 8 -12.18 13.10 1.55
CA GLU A 8 -11.76 11.73 1.19
C GLU A 8 -10.53 11.73 0.28
N GLU A 9 -10.41 12.72 -0.61
CA GLU A 9 -9.23 12.89 -1.48
C GLU A 9 -7.95 13.10 -0.66
N VAL A 10 -7.98 13.94 0.36
CA VAL A 10 -6.81 14.18 1.24
C VAL A 10 -6.48 12.93 2.05
N ILE A 11 -7.51 12.23 2.54
CA ILE A 11 -7.36 10.97 3.29
C ILE A 11 -6.69 9.90 2.40
N GLU A 12 -7.16 9.71 1.17
CA GLU A 12 -6.61 8.73 0.24
C GLU A 12 -5.17 9.08 -0.15
N GLN A 13 -4.89 10.35 -0.46
CA GLN A 13 -3.52 10.79 -0.76
C GLN A 13 -2.57 10.58 0.43
N ALA A 14 -2.99 10.89 1.66
CA ALA A 14 -2.20 10.67 2.87
C ALA A 14 -1.96 9.17 3.12
N THR A 15 -2.96 8.33 2.82
CA THR A 15 -2.88 6.87 2.89
C THR A 15 -1.87 6.34 1.88
N GLN A 16 -1.94 6.80 0.62
CA GLN A 16 -1.03 6.38 -0.43
C GLN A 16 0.42 6.78 -0.16
N LEU A 17 0.66 8.04 0.26
CA LEU A 17 1.98 8.50 0.70
C LEU A 17 2.52 7.65 1.86
N THR A 18 1.65 7.21 2.78
CA THR A 18 2.06 6.32 3.87
C THR A 18 2.42 4.93 3.37
N ARG A 19 1.67 4.35 2.43
CA ARG A 19 2.01 3.06 1.80
C ARG A 19 3.36 3.14 1.09
N TRP A 20 3.60 4.19 0.29
CA TRP A 20 4.89 4.42 -0.36
C TRP A 20 6.02 4.59 0.65
N ALA A 21 5.82 5.37 1.71
CA ALA A 21 6.83 5.57 2.75
C ALA A 21 7.23 4.27 3.46
N ARG A 22 6.34 3.29 3.55
CA ARG A 22 6.61 1.98 4.16
C ARG A 22 7.33 1.03 3.20
N ARG A 23 7.00 1.09 1.91
CA ARG A 23 7.61 0.24 0.88
C ARG A 23 8.94 0.78 0.33
N ALA A 24 9.20 2.07 0.45
CA ALA A 24 10.38 2.69 -0.13
C ALA A 24 11.63 2.55 0.75
N ALA A 25 12.80 2.44 0.10
CA ALA A 25 14.08 2.63 0.78
C ALA A 25 14.33 4.11 1.12
N GLN A 26 15.33 4.37 1.97
CA GLN A 26 15.80 5.74 2.21
C GLN A 26 16.61 6.26 1.01
N PRO A 27 16.54 7.56 0.67
CA PRO A 27 15.84 8.64 1.37
C PRO A 27 14.36 8.81 0.99
N ALA A 28 13.86 8.10 -0.04
CA ALA A 28 12.51 8.29 -0.58
C ALA A 28 11.41 8.10 0.48
N ALA A 29 11.58 7.13 1.39
CA ALA A 29 10.67 6.92 2.51
C ALA A 29 10.46 8.18 3.36
N THR A 30 11.52 8.95 3.61
CA THR A 30 11.45 10.20 4.38
C THR A 30 10.70 11.27 3.61
N THR A 31 10.99 11.44 2.32
CA THR A 31 10.28 12.40 1.45
C THR A 31 8.77 12.15 1.40
N TYR A 32 8.33 10.89 1.36
CA TYR A 32 6.90 10.57 1.39
C TYR A 32 6.24 10.92 2.74
N ARG A 33 6.95 10.73 3.87
CA ARG A 33 6.44 11.10 5.20
C ARG A 33 6.32 12.61 5.36
N GLU A 34 7.32 13.36 4.86
CA GLU A 34 7.32 14.83 4.87
C GLU A 34 6.15 15.37 4.03
N ARG A 35 5.97 14.89 2.79
CA ARG A 35 4.84 15.28 1.95
C ARG A 35 3.49 14.99 2.59
N ARG A 36 3.35 13.83 3.25
CA ARG A 36 2.11 13.50 3.98
C ARG A 36 1.89 14.48 5.13
N ALA A 37 2.93 14.77 5.91
CA ALA A 37 2.83 15.69 7.04
C ALA A 37 2.43 17.10 6.58
N GLU A 38 3.06 17.60 5.52
CA GLU A 38 2.71 18.88 4.89
C GLU A 38 1.26 18.89 4.39
N LEU A 39 0.82 17.83 3.71
CA LEU A 39 -0.54 17.69 3.20
C LEU A 39 -1.58 17.81 4.31
N VAL A 40 -1.45 17.04 5.38
CA VAL A 40 -2.47 17.02 6.46
C VAL A 40 -2.37 18.24 7.39
N ALA A 41 -1.18 18.80 7.56
CA ALA A 41 -0.98 20.01 8.36
C ALA A 41 -1.68 21.23 7.73
N ALA A 42 -1.79 21.29 6.41
CA ALA A 42 -2.55 22.33 5.71
C ALA A 42 -4.05 22.38 6.11
N HIS A 43 -4.55 21.31 6.74
CA HIS A 43 -5.92 21.19 7.22
C HIS A 43 -6.03 21.17 8.75
N GLY A 44 -4.95 21.40 9.50
CA GLY A 44 -4.95 21.34 10.97
C GLY A 44 -4.86 19.92 11.54
N TYR A 45 -4.41 18.95 10.75
CA TYR A 45 -4.28 17.54 11.15
C TYR A 45 -2.82 17.12 11.27
N THR A 46 -2.59 16.05 12.04
CA THR A 46 -1.34 15.32 12.08
C THR A 46 -1.58 13.82 11.85
N ALA A 47 -0.51 13.09 11.55
CA ALA A 47 -0.57 11.70 11.13
C ALA A 47 0.32 10.82 12.00
N ARG A 48 -0.21 9.65 12.40
CA ARG A 48 0.53 8.59 13.08
C ARG A 48 0.21 7.25 12.44
N VAL A 49 1.21 6.37 12.37
CA VAL A 49 0.98 4.96 12.06
C VAL A 49 0.86 4.20 13.38
N ARG A 50 -0.24 3.47 13.55
CA ARG A 50 -0.43 2.51 14.63
C ARG A 50 -0.06 1.13 14.07
N GLU A 51 1.03 0.58 14.58
CA GLU A 51 1.47 -0.76 14.21
C GLU A 51 0.65 -1.81 14.96
N SER A 52 0.07 -2.75 14.22
CA SER A 52 -0.69 -3.89 14.72
C SER A 52 -0.59 -5.02 13.69
N GLU A 53 -1.40 -6.08 13.81
CA GLU A 53 -1.50 -7.12 12.76
C GLU A 53 -1.83 -6.52 11.38
N THR A 54 -2.67 -5.48 11.37
CA THR A 54 -2.88 -4.62 10.21
C THR A 54 -2.44 -3.22 10.55
N ASN A 55 -1.44 -2.68 9.85
CA ASN A 55 -0.97 -1.33 10.11
C ASN A 55 -2.06 -0.30 9.74
N VAL A 56 -2.34 0.65 10.62
CA VAL A 56 -3.38 1.66 10.41
C VAL A 56 -2.78 3.06 10.41
N LEU A 57 -3.07 3.85 9.38
CA LEU A 57 -2.87 5.29 9.40
C LEU A 57 -3.97 5.93 10.22
N VAL A 58 -3.57 6.73 11.22
CA VAL A 58 -4.46 7.53 12.04
C VAL A 58 -4.17 9.00 11.74
N LEU A 59 -5.19 9.71 11.29
CA LEU A 59 -5.17 11.17 11.10
C LEU A 59 -6.07 11.78 12.17
N TYR A 60 -5.57 12.80 12.86
CA TYR A 60 -6.33 13.49 13.89
C TYR A 60 -5.92 14.96 14.01
N PRO A 61 -6.81 15.83 14.52
CA PRO A 61 -6.51 17.24 14.70
C PRO A 61 -5.23 17.47 15.53
N GLU A 62 -4.40 18.40 15.09
CA GLU A 62 -3.14 18.74 15.75
C GLU A 62 -3.39 19.28 17.17
N GLU A 63 -4.50 19.98 17.39
CA GLU A 63 -4.90 20.52 18.69
C GLU A 63 -5.14 19.44 19.78
N TRP A 64 -5.31 18.18 19.39
CA TRP A 64 -5.38 17.06 20.34
C TRP A 64 -4.01 16.71 20.91
N VAL A 65 -2.92 17.20 20.32
CA VAL A 65 -1.55 16.90 20.72
C VAL A 65 -0.97 18.01 21.57
N VAL A 66 -0.40 17.63 22.71
CA VAL A 66 0.45 18.51 23.51
C VAL A 66 1.74 17.77 23.79
N ASP A 67 2.87 18.40 23.47
CA ASP A 67 4.22 17.82 23.63
C ASP A 67 4.36 16.43 23.00
N GLY A 68 3.84 16.27 21.77
CA GLY A 68 3.88 15.01 21.01
C GLY A 68 2.95 13.91 21.53
N THR A 69 2.14 14.18 22.55
CA THR A 69 1.22 13.20 23.15
C THR A 69 -0.23 13.62 22.95
N VAL A 70 -1.07 12.68 22.50
CA VAL A 70 -2.52 12.90 22.40
C VAL A 70 -3.12 13.05 23.80
N ARG A 71 -3.83 14.16 24.02
CA ARG A 71 -4.46 14.55 25.28
C ARG A 71 -5.95 14.31 25.21
N ARG A 72 -6.44 13.30 25.95
CA ARG A 72 -7.86 12.94 25.98
C ARG A 72 -8.78 14.10 26.36
N ASP A 73 -8.31 14.99 27.23
CA ASP A 73 -9.01 16.20 27.66
C ASP A 73 -9.18 17.27 26.54
N ARG A 74 -8.49 17.09 25.41
CA ARG A 74 -8.59 17.95 24.22
C ARG A 74 -9.45 17.35 23.10
N ILE A 75 -9.90 16.10 23.25
CA ILE A 75 -10.76 15.44 22.29
C ILE A 75 -12.20 15.80 22.64
N ASP A 76 -12.77 16.73 21.88
CA ASP A 76 -14.15 17.16 21.98
C ASP A 76 -15.09 16.32 21.11
N ASP A 77 -14.60 15.83 19.98
CA ASP A 77 -15.34 15.02 19.02
C ASP A 77 -14.45 13.93 18.38
N LEU A 78 -14.73 12.66 18.69
CA LEU A 78 -13.97 11.53 18.16
C LEU A 78 -14.18 11.30 16.66
N ASP A 79 -15.28 11.79 16.08
CA ASP A 79 -15.61 11.58 14.67
C ASP A 79 -14.68 12.38 13.74
N ARG A 80 -13.94 13.35 14.30
CA ARG A 80 -12.85 14.05 13.59
C ARG A 80 -11.61 13.17 13.41
N GLY A 81 -11.48 12.05 14.11
CA GLY A 81 -10.39 11.11 13.91
C GLY A 81 -10.66 10.19 12.72
N VAL A 82 -9.68 10.07 11.82
CA VAL A 82 -9.77 9.17 10.66
C VAL A 82 -8.79 8.02 10.83
N GLU A 83 -9.29 6.79 10.68
CA GLU A 83 -8.48 5.58 10.61
C GLU A 83 -8.58 4.94 9.22
N ARG A 84 -7.43 4.63 8.63
CA ARG A 84 -7.32 3.95 7.33
C ARG A 84 -6.35 2.76 7.41
N PRO A 85 -6.80 1.53 7.15
CA PRO A 85 -5.93 0.38 6.99
C PRO A 85 -4.92 0.60 5.84
N LEU A 86 -3.66 0.23 6.08
CA LEU A 86 -2.59 0.38 5.08
C LEU A 86 -2.44 -0.85 4.17
N SER A 87 -3.04 -1.97 4.55
CA SER A 87 -3.03 -3.26 3.84
C SER A 87 -4.39 -3.94 3.95
N GLY A 88 -4.66 -4.87 3.04
CA GLY A 88 -5.91 -5.64 2.97
C GLY A 88 -7.03 -4.89 2.23
N ASP A 89 -8.20 -5.52 2.23
CA ASP A 89 -9.38 -5.05 1.48
C ASP A 89 -9.87 -3.70 1.98
N THR A 90 -10.23 -2.85 1.03
CA THR A 90 -11.24 -1.83 1.29
C THR A 90 -12.58 -2.55 1.35
N PRO A 91 -13.39 -2.37 2.42
CA PRO A 91 -14.66 -3.09 2.61
C PRO A 91 -15.64 -3.04 1.43
N ASP A 92 -15.46 -2.08 0.51
CA ASP A 92 -16.34 -1.79 -0.61
C ASP A 92 -15.89 -2.42 -1.95
N GLU A 93 -14.73 -3.07 -2.02
CA GLU A 93 -14.27 -3.73 -3.25
C GLU A 93 -14.60 -5.23 -3.23
N ASP A 94 -15.46 -5.67 -4.16
CA ASP A 94 -15.77 -7.09 -4.33
C ASP A 94 -14.57 -7.86 -4.89
N TRP A 95 -14.41 -9.11 -4.45
CA TRP A 95 -13.32 -10.01 -4.83
C TRP A 95 -13.22 -10.19 -6.36
N GLU A 96 -14.35 -10.25 -7.06
CA GLU A 96 -14.36 -10.34 -8.53
C GLU A 96 -13.72 -9.10 -9.18
N HIS A 97 -13.94 -7.92 -8.61
CA HIS A 97 -13.37 -6.68 -9.11
C HIS A 97 -11.85 -6.62 -8.86
N VAL A 98 -11.41 -7.07 -7.68
CA VAL A 98 -9.98 -7.18 -7.36
C VAL A 98 -9.28 -8.17 -8.30
N TRP A 99 -9.87 -9.35 -8.50
CA TRP A 99 -9.33 -10.36 -9.40
C TRP A 99 -9.21 -9.83 -10.84
N ALA A 100 -10.27 -9.19 -11.35
CA ALA A 100 -10.28 -8.62 -12.69
C ALA A 100 -9.20 -7.55 -12.86
N HIS A 101 -9.10 -6.59 -11.93
CA HIS A 101 -8.06 -5.56 -11.95
C HIS A 101 -6.65 -6.16 -11.97
N ASN A 102 -6.39 -7.17 -11.13
CA ASN A 102 -5.08 -7.80 -11.05
C ASN A 102 -4.75 -8.60 -12.34
N CYS A 103 -5.72 -9.24 -12.98
CA CYS A 103 -5.53 -9.93 -14.25
C CYS A 103 -5.27 -8.96 -15.41
N ASP A 104 -6.05 -7.87 -15.51
CA ASP A 104 -5.86 -6.84 -16.53
C ASP A 104 -4.45 -6.22 -16.42
N LEU A 105 -3.96 -6.04 -15.20
CA LEU A 105 -2.61 -5.58 -14.93
C LEU A 105 -1.55 -6.59 -15.41
N ALA A 106 -1.74 -7.89 -15.14
CA ALA A 106 -0.83 -8.95 -15.62
C ALA A 106 -0.79 -9.04 -17.15
N ASP A 107 -1.93 -8.93 -17.82
CA ASP A 107 -2.03 -8.89 -19.29
C ASP A 107 -1.30 -7.66 -19.88
N THR A 108 -1.39 -6.52 -19.19
CA THR A 108 -0.67 -5.30 -19.57
C THR A 108 0.84 -5.48 -19.42
N VAL A 109 1.29 -6.15 -18.36
CA VAL A 109 2.70 -6.50 -18.16
C VAL A 109 3.18 -7.46 -19.23
N GLU A 110 2.39 -8.49 -19.58
CA GLU A 110 2.71 -9.42 -20.67
C GLU A 110 2.92 -8.67 -21.99
N THR A 111 1.96 -7.82 -22.35
CA THR A 111 1.98 -7.06 -23.59
C THR A 111 3.18 -6.13 -23.66
N SER A 112 3.54 -5.49 -22.54
CA SER A 112 4.58 -4.46 -22.48
C SER A 112 6.00 -5.02 -22.28
N HIS A 113 6.13 -6.15 -21.59
CA HIS A 113 7.40 -6.68 -21.11
C HIS A 113 7.66 -8.13 -21.52
N GLY A 114 6.69 -8.81 -22.10
CA GLY A 114 6.80 -10.16 -22.64
C GLY A 114 6.26 -11.24 -21.69
N PRO A 115 6.12 -12.48 -22.22
CA PRO A 115 5.34 -13.54 -21.59
C PRO A 115 5.94 -14.06 -20.27
N VAL A 116 7.26 -13.98 -20.09
CA VAL A 116 7.89 -14.37 -18.81
C VAL A 116 7.48 -13.42 -17.68
N HIS A 117 7.44 -12.12 -17.97
CA HIS A 117 7.01 -11.11 -17.01
C HIS A 117 5.50 -11.16 -16.77
N GLY A 118 4.72 -11.37 -17.83
CA GLY A 118 3.27 -11.62 -17.77
C GLY A 118 2.91 -12.79 -16.86
N ALA A 119 3.50 -13.96 -17.08
CA ALA A 119 3.24 -15.14 -16.26
C ALA A 119 3.63 -14.95 -14.78
N ASN A 120 4.71 -14.22 -14.50
CA ASN A 120 5.08 -13.88 -13.13
C ASN A 120 4.09 -12.89 -12.50
N ALA A 121 3.59 -11.90 -13.27
CA ALA A 121 2.58 -10.96 -12.81
C ALA A 121 1.23 -11.67 -12.57
N GLN A 122 0.89 -12.68 -13.38
CA GLN A 122 -0.29 -13.51 -13.16
C GLN A 122 -0.20 -14.31 -11.86
N ALA A 123 0.95 -14.91 -11.56
CA ALA A 123 1.17 -15.57 -10.28
C ALA A 123 1.06 -14.60 -9.09
N LEU A 124 1.50 -13.34 -9.27
CA LEU A 124 1.33 -12.29 -8.28
C LEU A 124 -0.14 -11.88 -8.11
N ALA A 125 -0.91 -11.84 -9.21
CA ALA A 125 -2.36 -11.59 -9.19
C ALA A 125 -3.11 -12.68 -8.41
N GLU A 126 -2.77 -13.95 -8.63
CA GLU A 126 -3.33 -15.08 -7.87
C GLU A 126 -2.99 -14.99 -6.39
N PHE A 127 -1.75 -14.66 -6.05
CA PHE A 127 -1.34 -14.47 -4.66
C PHE A 127 -2.10 -13.32 -4.00
N ALA A 128 -2.12 -12.14 -4.63
CA ALA A 128 -2.74 -10.95 -4.09
C ALA A 128 -4.24 -11.15 -3.84
N SER A 129 -4.93 -11.73 -4.83
CA SER A 129 -6.38 -11.89 -4.81
C SER A 129 -6.83 -13.04 -3.89
N ASN A 130 -6.06 -14.13 -3.79
CA ASN A 130 -6.48 -15.29 -2.98
C ASN A 130 -5.98 -15.23 -1.53
N HIS A 131 -4.80 -14.66 -1.28
CA HIS A 131 -4.20 -14.65 0.05
C HIS A 131 -4.48 -13.35 0.82
N TYR A 132 -4.53 -12.22 0.11
CA TYR A 132 -4.73 -10.91 0.72
C TYR A 132 -6.06 -10.25 0.34
N ALA A 133 -6.80 -10.84 -0.60
CA ALA A 133 -8.00 -10.29 -1.25
C ALA A 133 -7.80 -8.87 -1.83
N ALA A 134 -6.54 -8.46 -2.03
CA ALA A 134 -6.17 -7.09 -2.32
C ALA A 134 -5.66 -6.90 -3.75
N ARG A 135 -5.74 -5.65 -4.24
CA ARG A 135 -5.03 -5.22 -5.44
C ARG A 135 -3.52 -5.33 -5.24
N ILE A 136 -2.78 -5.66 -6.30
CA ILE A 136 -1.32 -5.85 -6.27
C ILE A 136 -0.61 -4.62 -5.67
N GLU A 137 -1.00 -3.41 -6.06
CA GLU A 137 -0.38 -2.16 -5.60
C GLU A 137 -0.53 -1.88 -4.09
N ARG A 138 -1.44 -2.60 -3.42
CA ARG A 138 -1.70 -2.48 -1.97
C ARG A 138 -0.92 -3.48 -1.13
N LEU A 139 -0.22 -4.44 -1.75
CA LEU A 139 0.62 -5.40 -1.03
C LEU A 139 1.76 -4.68 -0.30
N SER A 140 2.05 -5.11 0.92
CA SER A 140 3.18 -4.60 1.71
C SER A 140 4.50 -5.22 1.25
N SER A 141 5.64 -4.65 1.68
CA SER A 141 6.96 -5.21 1.37
C SER A 141 7.15 -6.62 1.93
N GLU A 142 6.52 -6.93 3.06
CA GLU A 142 6.52 -8.25 3.69
C GLU A 142 5.71 -9.26 2.87
N ALA A 143 4.51 -8.87 2.40
CA ALA A 143 3.71 -9.71 1.51
C ALA A 143 4.42 -9.99 0.18
N LEU A 144 5.13 -9.00 -0.38
CA LEU A 144 5.94 -9.20 -1.59
C LEU A 144 7.13 -10.14 -1.34
N HIS A 145 7.73 -10.10 -0.16
CA HIS A 145 8.79 -11.04 0.22
C HIS A 145 8.25 -12.47 0.37
N GLU A 146 7.09 -12.63 1.05
CA GLU A 146 6.37 -13.90 1.14
C GLU A 146 6.05 -14.45 -0.25
N PHE A 147 5.56 -13.60 -1.17
CA PHE A 147 5.31 -13.97 -2.55
C PHE A 147 6.55 -14.58 -3.20
N VAL A 148 7.67 -13.86 -3.19
CA VAL A 148 8.89 -14.26 -3.91
C VAL A 148 9.54 -15.50 -3.31
N ILE A 149 9.62 -15.59 -1.97
CA ILE A 149 10.40 -16.63 -1.28
C ILE A 149 9.59 -17.87 -0.96
N GLU A 150 8.29 -17.71 -0.67
CA GLU A 150 7.44 -18.81 -0.22
C GLU A 150 6.41 -19.22 -1.25
N TYR A 151 5.56 -18.29 -1.67
CA TYR A 151 4.40 -18.62 -2.49
C TYR A 151 4.79 -19.04 -3.91
N PHE A 152 5.54 -18.18 -4.60
CA PHE A 152 5.91 -18.34 -6.01
C PHE A 152 6.63 -19.65 -6.30
N PRO A 153 7.70 -20.05 -5.58
CA PRO A 153 8.38 -21.31 -5.86
C PRO A 153 7.56 -22.57 -5.53
N ARG A 154 6.58 -22.48 -4.62
CA ARG A 154 5.75 -23.62 -4.19
C ARG A 154 4.47 -23.79 -5.00
N ASN A 155 3.86 -22.69 -5.46
CA ASN A 155 2.51 -22.71 -6.04
C ASN A 155 2.50 -22.42 -7.54
N ALA A 156 3.39 -21.54 -8.04
CA ALA A 156 3.40 -21.16 -9.46
C ALA A 156 4.18 -22.14 -10.36
N TRP A 157 4.91 -23.09 -9.76
CA TRP A 157 5.79 -24.05 -10.45
C TRP A 157 6.67 -23.42 -11.56
N PRO A 158 7.43 -22.36 -11.26
CA PRO A 158 8.02 -21.52 -12.30
C PRO A 158 9.21 -22.16 -13.00
N SER A 159 9.40 -21.79 -14.27
CA SER A 159 10.58 -22.11 -15.07
C SER A 159 11.85 -21.44 -14.51
N ALA A 160 13.02 -21.86 -14.99
CA ALA A 160 14.28 -21.24 -14.61
C ALA A 160 14.31 -19.74 -14.98
N ASP A 161 13.79 -19.39 -16.16
CA ASP A 161 13.74 -18.01 -16.63
C ASP A 161 12.79 -17.16 -15.77
N GLN A 162 11.61 -17.70 -15.43
CA GLN A 162 10.64 -17.05 -14.54
C GLN A 162 11.24 -16.79 -13.16
N LYS A 163 11.93 -17.77 -12.56
CA LYS A 163 12.63 -17.63 -11.27
C LYS A 163 13.71 -16.56 -11.33
N ALA A 164 14.49 -16.53 -12.40
CA ALA A 164 15.61 -15.59 -12.55
C ALA A 164 15.16 -14.11 -12.60
N VAL A 165 13.90 -13.84 -12.96
CA VAL A 165 13.40 -12.48 -13.15
C VAL A 165 12.18 -12.13 -12.28
N VAL A 166 11.83 -12.95 -11.28
CA VAL A 166 10.61 -12.74 -10.48
C VAL A 166 10.58 -11.37 -9.79
N GLU A 167 11.66 -10.97 -9.13
CA GLU A 167 11.73 -9.68 -8.45
C GLU A 167 11.59 -8.50 -9.41
N LYS A 168 12.21 -8.61 -10.59
CA LYS A 168 12.08 -7.62 -11.67
C LYS A 168 10.63 -7.56 -12.16
N SER A 169 9.97 -8.71 -12.28
CA SER A 169 8.57 -8.79 -12.73
C SER A 169 7.63 -8.12 -11.73
N VAL A 170 7.85 -8.32 -10.42
CA VAL A 170 7.12 -7.61 -9.36
C VAL A 170 7.29 -6.10 -9.52
N ARG A 171 8.52 -5.60 -9.67
CA ARG A 171 8.77 -4.15 -9.85
C ARG A 171 8.08 -3.59 -11.08
N LEU A 172 8.17 -4.29 -12.22
CA LEU A 172 7.49 -3.88 -13.45
C LEU A 172 5.98 -3.81 -13.26
N THR A 173 5.39 -4.78 -12.56
CA THR A 173 3.94 -4.82 -12.30
C THR A 173 3.47 -3.57 -11.53
N PHE A 174 4.22 -3.13 -10.51
CA PHE A 174 3.91 -1.88 -9.79
C PHE A 174 4.06 -0.65 -10.71
N VAL A 175 5.14 -0.56 -11.47
CA VAL A 175 5.33 0.56 -12.41
C VAL A 175 4.21 0.62 -13.45
N THR A 176 3.75 -0.53 -13.95
CA THR A 176 2.60 -0.63 -14.87
C THR A 176 1.31 -0.16 -14.20
N ALA A 177 1.13 -0.39 -12.90
CA ALA A 177 0.00 0.14 -12.12
C ALA A 177 0.11 1.66 -11.81
N GLY A 178 1.16 2.33 -12.27
CA GLY A 178 1.41 3.75 -11.97
C GLY A 178 2.07 3.99 -10.61
N GLU A 179 2.58 2.94 -9.97
CA GLU A 179 3.20 3.00 -8.66
C GLU A 179 4.74 3.12 -8.74
N PRO A 180 5.38 3.70 -7.72
CA PRO A 180 6.83 3.59 -7.55
C PRO A 180 7.27 2.13 -7.43
N GLU A 181 8.51 1.85 -7.82
CA GLU A 181 9.10 0.53 -7.61
C GLU A 181 9.06 0.14 -6.11
N PRO A 182 8.52 -1.05 -5.77
CA PRO A 182 8.50 -1.51 -4.40
C PRO A 182 9.88 -1.98 -3.96
N THR A 183 10.18 -1.82 -2.67
CA THR A 183 11.19 -2.67 -2.03
C THR A 183 10.53 -4.01 -1.70
N ILE A 184 11.09 -5.10 -2.23
CA ILE A 184 10.75 -6.45 -1.80
C ILE A 184 11.51 -6.65 -0.49
N GLY A 185 10.79 -6.99 0.58
CA GLY A 185 11.36 -7.09 1.93
C GLY A 185 12.63 -7.94 1.96
N GLN A 186 13.53 -7.63 2.89
CA GLN A 186 14.57 -8.58 3.30
C GLN A 186 13.99 -9.43 4.45
N PRO A 187 14.43 -10.68 4.62
CA PRO A 187 14.05 -11.50 5.77
C PRO A 187 14.40 -10.84 7.11
#